data_AF-A0A8D8WP99-F1
#
_entry.id   AF-A0A8D8WP99-F1
#
_cell.length_a   1.000
_cell.length_b   1.000
_cell.length_c   1.000
_cell.angle_alpha   90.00
_cell.angle_beta   90.00
_cell.angle_gamma   90.00
#
_symmetry.space_group_name_H-M   'P 1'
#
loop_
_entity.id
_entity.type
_entity.pdbx_description
1 polymer ?
#
loop_
_entity_poly.entity_id
_entity_poly.type
_entity_poly.pdbx_seq_one_letter_code
_entity_poly.pdbx_strand_id
1 'polypeptide(L)'
;MCGSDATTKPDLVSQVDQRVPVGDSGRKKKKNYRHDENILQGDSLCNNANQEISILQQDVLDVNDPGYEYVTDTGLKLPCISVELKRKILTYAEDVGLGFERQNETMARAATEMTLQLIGGAHRLSGDNRHQWPRVVILAGPHRSGAIAVGAARALASHDINTLVFLTEPDVFTAPLAHELASHRLSGPGHKVTSNVQDLPTDNIDLIISGLSSYECDSYVRRDVINYINDQKVPILGLDPNKQGIGHNVSVKYSIISVLPISYSKCNGQLYLCNLALPNGVYKDLHIQYRSPFGAKFIIPLHRK
;
A
#
# COMPACT_ATOMS: atom_id res chain seq x y z
N MET A 1 -3.24 48.73 -33.98
CA MET A 1 -2.89 47.39 -34.53
C MET A 1 -2.49 46.55 -33.33
N CYS A 2 -3.40 45.72 -32.78
CA CYS A 2 -3.45 44.26 -32.98
C CYS A 2 -2.05 43.63 -33.13
N GLY A 3 -1.62 42.63 -32.36
CA GLY A 3 -2.30 41.78 -31.39
C GLY A 3 -1.28 40.80 -30.79
N SER A 4 -1.67 40.24 -29.64
CA SER A 4 -1.02 39.23 -28.81
C SER A 4 -1.02 37.82 -29.41
N ASP A 5 0.08 37.07 -29.28
CA ASP A 5 0.12 35.61 -29.43
C ASP A 5 0.22 34.94 -28.06
N ALA A 6 -0.87 34.31 -27.63
CA ALA A 6 -0.92 33.41 -26.48
C ALA A 6 -1.21 31.99 -26.99
N THR A 7 -0.20 31.13 -26.85
CA THR A 7 -0.22 29.68 -27.09
C THR A 7 -1.35 28.99 -26.34
N THR A 8 -2.28 28.39 -27.08
CA THR A 8 -3.38 27.57 -26.55
C THR A 8 -2.95 26.09 -26.50
N LYS A 9 -3.11 25.44 -25.34
CA LYS A 9 -2.86 23.99 -25.16
C LYS A 9 -3.98 23.17 -25.84
N PRO A 10 -3.68 22.01 -26.45
CA PRO A 10 -4.70 21.18 -27.09
C PRO A 10 -5.48 20.35 -26.06
N ASP A 11 -6.80 20.43 -26.14
CA ASP A 11 -7.77 19.64 -25.37
C ASP A 11 -8.07 18.34 -26.13
N LEU A 12 -7.89 17.20 -25.47
CA LEU A 12 -7.71 15.89 -26.11
C LEU A 12 -8.82 14.92 -25.70
N VAL A 13 -10.08 15.28 -25.94
CA VAL A 13 -11.21 14.32 -25.92
C VAL A 13 -12.29 14.76 -26.92
N SER A 14 -12.11 14.46 -28.22
CA SER A 14 -13.22 14.50 -29.19
C SER A 14 -13.86 13.12 -29.29
N GLN A 15 -15.12 13.08 -28.89
CA GLN A 15 -16.04 11.94 -28.90
C GLN A 15 -16.05 11.18 -30.23
N VAL A 16 -16.03 9.85 -30.16
CA VAL A 16 -16.29 8.97 -31.31
C VAL A 16 -17.79 8.80 -31.47
N ASP A 17 -18.25 9.20 -32.66
CA ASP A 17 -19.62 9.21 -33.17
C ASP A 17 -20.38 7.89 -33.02
N GLN A 18 -21.61 7.97 -32.49
CA GLN A 18 -22.67 7.00 -32.75
C GLN A 18 -23.36 7.35 -34.07
N ARG A 19 -23.17 6.51 -35.10
CA ARG A 19 -23.91 6.57 -36.36
C ARG A 19 -25.31 5.99 -36.20
N VAL A 20 -26.35 6.78 -36.46
CA VAL A 20 -27.72 6.32 -36.79
C VAL A 20 -28.30 7.24 -37.89
N PRO A 21 -29.01 6.73 -38.91
CA PRO A 21 -29.19 7.42 -40.18
C PRO A 21 -30.39 8.39 -40.25
N VAL A 22 -30.33 9.17 -41.33
CA VAL A 22 -31.11 10.33 -41.76
C VAL A 22 -32.64 10.15 -41.74
N GLY A 23 -33.35 11.15 -41.21
CA GLY A 23 -34.79 11.34 -41.35
C GLY A 23 -35.18 12.75 -40.91
N ASP A 24 -35.83 13.48 -41.81
CA ASP A 24 -36.03 14.93 -41.88
C ASP A 24 -36.95 15.54 -40.79
N SER A 25 -36.84 16.87 -40.65
CA SER A 25 -37.78 17.84 -40.08
C SER A 25 -37.78 18.09 -38.56
N GLY A 26 -37.14 19.21 -38.18
CA GLY A 26 -37.38 19.88 -36.90
C GLY A 26 -36.14 20.59 -36.36
N ARG A 27 -36.07 21.92 -36.51
CA ARG A 27 -35.08 22.81 -35.87
C ARG A 27 -35.14 22.65 -34.34
N LYS A 28 -34.44 21.67 -33.77
CA LYS A 28 -34.24 21.58 -32.31
C LYS A 28 -33.05 22.45 -31.95
N LYS A 29 -33.32 23.55 -31.23
CA LYS A 29 -32.29 24.34 -30.54
C LYS A 29 -31.38 23.38 -29.76
N LYS A 30 -30.05 23.49 -29.94
CA LYS A 30 -29.08 22.82 -29.06
C LYS A 30 -29.45 23.21 -27.62
N LYS A 31 -29.85 22.24 -26.80
CA LYS A 31 -29.98 22.45 -25.36
C LYS A 31 -28.56 22.68 -24.84
N ASN A 32 -28.24 23.92 -24.50
CA ASN A 32 -27.06 24.20 -23.69
C ASN A 32 -27.33 23.58 -22.32
N TYR A 33 -26.77 22.40 -22.09
CA TYR A 33 -26.76 21.80 -20.77
C TYR A 33 -25.84 22.64 -19.89
N ARG A 34 -26.45 23.41 -19.00
CA ARG A 34 -25.77 24.05 -17.89
C ARG A 34 -25.38 22.96 -16.90
N HIS A 35 -24.09 22.82 -16.62
CA HIS A 35 -23.55 21.74 -15.77
C HIS A 35 -24.04 21.83 -14.32
N ASP A 36 -24.55 22.99 -13.92
CA ASP A 36 -25.09 23.32 -12.60
C ASP A 36 -26.57 22.92 -12.39
N GLU A 37 -27.30 22.59 -13.46
CA GLU A 37 -28.76 22.35 -13.38
C GLU A 37 -29.15 20.85 -13.34
N ASN A 38 -28.20 19.93 -13.48
CA ASN A 38 -28.40 18.48 -13.35
C ASN A 38 -27.80 17.91 -12.04
N ILE A 39 -27.85 18.67 -10.95
CA ILE A 39 -27.66 18.08 -9.62
C ILE A 39 -28.98 17.40 -9.31
N LEU A 40 -29.02 16.08 -9.43
CA LEU A 40 -30.09 15.28 -8.80
C LEU A 40 -30.18 15.79 -7.37
N GLN A 41 -31.30 16.43 -7.01
CA GLN A 41 -31.65 16.65 -5.61
C GLN A 41 -31.71 15.25 -5.02
N GLY A 42 -30.58 14.84 -4.45
CA GLY A 42 -30.42 13.52 -3.89
C GLY A 42 -31.32 13.46 -2.68
N ASP A 43 -32.51 12.92 -2.88
CA ASP A 43 -33.34 12.43 -1.79
C ASP A 43 -32.46 11.50 -0.94
N SER A 44 -32.03 12.02 0.21
CA SER A 44 -31.64 11.27 1.39
C SER A 44 -30.58 10.16 1.23
N LEU A 45 -29.39 10.49 0.71
CA LEU A 45 -28.18 9.64 0.92
C LEU A 45 -27.18 10.24 1.92
N CYS A 46 -27.42 11.46 2.40
CA CYS A 46 -26.60 12.13 3.42
C CYS A 46 -27.17 12.01 4.83
N ASN A 47 -27.72 10.85 5.18
CA ASN A 47 -27.82 10.45 6.59
C ASN A 47 -26.46 9.85 7.00
N ASN A 48 -25.52 10.74 7.31
CA ASN A 48 -24.21 10.45 7.90
C ASN A 48 -24.34 10.00 9.38
N ALA A 49 -25.25 9.07 9.65
CA ALA A 49 -25.30 8.38 10.93
C ALA A 49 -24.31 7.20 10.86
N ASN A 50 -23.14 7.36 11.49
CA ASN A 50 -22.18 6.32 11.88
C ASN A 50 -22.26 5.00 11.08
N GLN A 51 -21.82 5.01 9.81
CA GLN A 51 -21.77 3.82 8.98
C GLN A 51 -20.49 3.03 9.32
N GLU A 52 -20.51 2.32 10.44
CA GLU A 52 -19.35 1.57 10.95
C GLU A 52 -19.20 0.21 10.24
N ILE A 53 -17.96 -0.27 10.10
CA ILE A 53 -17.71 -1.68 9.75
C ILE A 53 -18.02 -2.51 11.01
N SER A 54 -19.02 -3.39 10.93
CA SER A 54 -19.41 -4.23 12.07
C SER A 54 -18.96 -5.67 11.90
N ILE A 55 -18.48 -6.26 13.00
CA ILE A 55 -17.96 -7.63 13.07
C ILE A 55 -18.67 -8.36 14.21
N LEU A 56 -18.88 -9.67 14.07
CA LEU A 56 -19.41 -10.48 15.17
C LEU A 56 -18.48 -10.41 16.38
N GLN A 57 -19.05 -10.27 17.57
CA GLN A 57 -18.30 -10.00 18.80
C GLN A 57 -17.26 -11.08 19.15
N GLN A 58 -17.48 -12.33 18.72
CA GLN A 58 -16.55 -13.45 18.89
C GLN A 58 -15.28 -13.34 18.02
N ASP A 59 -15.31 -12.50 16.99
CA ASP A 59 -14.22 -12.27 16.03
C ASP A 59 -13.52 -10.91 16.26
N VAL A 60 -14.05 -10.11 17.21
CA VAL A 60 -13.40 -8.95 17.81
C VAL A 60 -12.44 -9.47 18.91
N LEU A 61 -11.31 -8.79 19.06
CA LEU A 61 -10.11 -9.20 19.81
C LEU A 61 -10.28 -9.99 21.12
N ASP A 62 -9.21 -10.73 21.42
CA ASP A 62 -8.86 -11.41 22.66
C ASP A 62 -9.38 -10.66 23.91
N VAL A 63 -10.00 -11.40 24.85
CA VAL A 63 -10.66 -10.86 26.07
C VAL A 63 -9.72 -9.97 26.91
N ASN A 64 -8.41 -10.07 26.68
CA ASN A 64 -7.35 -9.34 27.38
C ASN A 64 -6.84 -8.07 26.68
N ASP A 65 -7.25 -7.78 25.43
CA ASP A 65 -6.94 -6.53 24.73
C ASP A 65 -8.23 -6.02 24.07
N PRO A 66 -8.94 -5.05 24.68
CA PRO A 66 -10.21 -4.55 24.14
C PRO A 66 -10.08 -3.92 22.74
N GLY A 67 -8.84 -3.78 22.23
CA GLY A 67 -8.56 -3.28 20.90
C GLY A 67 -8.67 -1.78 20.81
N TYR A 68 -7.82 -1.19 19.98
CA TYR A 68 -7.97 0.20 19.61
C TYR A 68 -9.06 0.34 18.54
N GLU A 69 -9.82 1.43 18.57
CA GLU A 69 -10.63 1.83 17.42
C GLU A 69 -9.74 2.68 16.51
N TYR A 70 -9.61 2.28 15.26
CA TYR A 70 -8.94 3.11 14.25
C TYR A 70 -9.98 3.96 13.53
N VAL A 71 -9.59 5.15 13.10
CA VAL A 71 -10.45 6.07 12.39
C VAL A 71 -9.73 6.59 11.14
N THR A 72 -10.43 6.66 10.02
CA THR A 72 -9.90 7.27 8.79
C THR A 72 -9.93 8.80 8.86
N ASP A 73 -9.31 9.48 7.89
CA ASP A 73 -9.43 10.94 7.73
C ASP A 73 -10.89 11.42 7.61
N THR A 74 -11.80 10.55 7.12
CA THR A 74 -13.22 10.89 6.95
C THR A 74 -14.06 10.58 8.20
N GLY A 75 -13.44 10.17 9.30
CA GLY A 75 -14.14 9.81 10.53
C GLY A 75 -14.76 8.41 10.53
N LEU A 76 -14.49 7.58 9.51
CA LEU A 76 -14.99 6.21 9.46
C LEU A 76 -14.20 5.36 10.46
N LYS A 77 -14.92 4.66 11.33
CA LYS A 77 -14.33 3.77 12.33
C LYS A 77 -14.07 2.39 11.75
N LEU A 78 -12.87 1.89 12.01
CA LEU A 78 -12.42 0.55 11.68
C LEU A 78 -12.17 -0.22 12.98
N PRO A 79 -12.90 -1.33 13.19
CA PRO A 79 -12.62 -2.20 14.32
C PRO A 79 -11.28 -2.91 14.13
N CYS A 80 -10.60 -3.19 15.24
CA CYS A 80 -9.53 -4.16 15.22
C CYS A 80 -10.07 -5.59 15.13
N ILE A 81 -9.35 -6.44 14.41
CA ILE A 81 -9.65 -7.87 14.29
C ILE A 81 -8.55 -8.71 14.94
N SER A 82 -8.85 -9.98 15.22
CA SER A 82 -7.84 -10.95 15.63
C SER A 82 -6.88 -11.29 14.48
N VAL A 83 -5.68 -11.76 14.82
CA VAL A 83 -4.71 -12.25 13.83
C VAL A 83 -5.30 -13.44 13.08
N GLU A 84 -6.07 -14.28 13.77
CA GLU A 84 -6.77 -15.43 13.24
C GLU A 84 -7.82 -15.02 12.21
N LEU A 85 -8.62 -13.99 12.49
CA LEU A 85 -9.61 -13.49 11.52
C LEU A 85 -8.90 -12.85 10.31
N LYS A 86 -7.82 -12.09 10.54
CA LYS A 86 -7.02 -11.52 9.45
C LYS A 86 -6.49 -12.61 8.52
N ARG A 87 -5.93 -13.68 9.08
CA ARG A 87 -5.49 -14.87 8.34
C ARG A 87 -6.65 -15.49 7.56
N LYS A 88 -7.80 -15.74 8.22
CA LYS A 88 -9.00 -16.30 7.56
C LYS A 88 -9.45 -15.47 6.36
N ILE A 89 -9.47 -14.14 6.47
CA ILE A 89 -9.84 -13.25 5.35
C ILE A 89 -8.88 -13.44 4.18
N LEU A 90 -7.57 -13.42 4.44
CA LEU A 90 -6.55 -13.53 3.41
C LEU A 90 -6.52 -14.92 2.75
N THR A 91 -6.64 -15.99 3.54
CA THR A 91 -6.73 -17.36 3.02
C THR A 91 -8.01 -17.58 2.23
N TYR A 92 -9.16 -17.10 2.72
CA TYR A 92 -10.41 -17.23 1.98
C TYR A 92 -10.38 -16.47 0.66
N ALA A 93 -9.75 -15.29 0.63
CA ALA A 93 -9.50 -14.56 -0.61
C ALA A 93 -8.67 -15.37 -1.62
N GLU A 94 -7.66 -16.11 -1.14
CA GLU A 94 -6.87 -17.01 -1.98
C GLU A 94 -7.70 -18.14 -2.56
N ASP A 95 -8.54 -18.77 -1.73
CA ASP A 95 -9.42 -19.87 -2.12
C ASP A 95 -10.42 -19.46 -3.23
N VAL A 96 -10.86 -18.19 -3.24
CA VAL A 96 -11.76 -17.64 -4.27
C VAL A 96 -11.04 -17.01 -5.47
N GLY A 97 -9.72 -17.21 -5.61
CA GLY A 97 -8.94 -16.84 -6.80
C GLY A 97 -8.17 -15.52 -6.69
N LEU A 98 -8.12 -14.89 -5.52
CA LEU A 98 -7.21 -13.78 -5.22
C LEU A 98 -5.96 -14.31 -4.50
N GLY A 99 -5.22 -15.17 -5.20
CA GLY A 99 -3.99 -15.78 -4.72
C GLY A 99 -2.97 -14.78 -4.17
N PHE A 100 -2.06 -15.24 -3.31
CA PHE A 100 -1.07 -14.39 -2.65
C PHE A 100 -0.26 -13.55 -3.65
N GLU A 101 0.09 -14.05 -4.84
CA GLU A 101 0.83 -13.29 -5.85
C GLU A 101 0.11 -11.97 -6.25
N ARG A 102 -1.22 -11.98 -6.36
CA ARG A 102 -2.01 -10.77 -6.67
C ARG A 102 -2.09 -9.81 -5.50
N GLN A 103 -2.25 -10.36 -4.29
CA GLN A 103 -2.22 -9.58 -3.05
C GLN A 103 -0.84 -8.92 -2.85
N ASN A 104 0.23 -9.68 -3.13
CA ASN A 104 1.63 -9.28 -3.07
C ASN A 104 1.91 -8.11 -4.01
N GLU A 105 1.51 -8.22 -5.29
CA GLU A 105 1.70 -7.14 -6.26
C GLU A 105 0.98 -5.85 -5.82
N THR A 106 -0.21 -5.98 -5.25
CA THR A 106 -0.99 -4.83 -4.78
C THR A 106 -0.31 -4.15 -3.59
N MET A 107 0.18 -4.92 -2.62
CA MET A 107 0.94 -4.40 -1.48
C MET A 107 2.29 -3.81 -1.89
N ALA A 108 3.01 -4.49 -2.78
CA ALA A 108 4.29 -4.04 -3.32
C ALA A 108 4.14 -2.72 -4.07
N ARG A 109 3.09 -2.59 -4.89
CA ARG A 109 2.73 -1.34 -5.56
C ARG A 109 2.43 -0.24 -4.55
N ALA A 110 1.64 -0.53 -3.52
CA ALA A 110 1.33 0.43 -2.48
C ALA A 110 2.59 0.94 -1.74
N ALA A 111 3.49 0.01 -1.38
CA ALA A 111 4.78 0.33 -0.79
C ALA A 111 5.66 1.18 -1.72
N THR A 112 5.65 0.86 -3.02
CA THR A 112 6.39 1.60 -4.06
C THR A 112 5.87 3.03 -4.18
N GLU A 113 4.56 3.22 -4.35
CA GLU A 113 3.94 4.53 -4.47
C GLU A 113 4.21 5.41 -3.24
N MET A 114 4.10 4.83 -2.04
CA MET A 114 4.43 5.53 -0.80
C MET A 114 5.92 5.87 -0.71
N THR A 115 6.81 4.93 -1.06
CA THR A 115 8.26 5.15 -1.05
C THR A 115 8.67 6.27 -1.99
N LEU A 116 8.12 6.29 -3.22
CA LEU A 116 8.38 7.34 -4.21
C LEU A 116 8.04 8.73 -3.65
N GLN A 117 6.93 8.86 -2.91
CA GLN A 117 6.57 10.12 -2.26
C GLN A 117 7.53 10.47 -1.12
N LEU A 118 7.89 9.50 -0.28
CA LEU A 118 8.76 9.70 0.88
C LEU A 118 10.18 10.13 0.51
N ILE A 119 10.71 9.66 -0.62
CA ILE A 119 12.06 10.01 -1.09
C ILE A 119 12.10 11.30 -1.93
N GLY A 120 11.00 12.06 -2.01
CA GLY A 120 10.95 13.37 -2.67
C GLY A 120 10.26 13.41 -4.04
N GLY A 121 9.67 12.30 -4.49
CA GLY A 121 8.83 12.24 -5.69
C GLY A 121 9.52 12.67 -6.98
N ALA A 122 8.72 13.22 -7.91
CA ALA A 122 9.18 13.62 -9.24
C ALA A 122 10.34 14.64 -9.22
N HIS A 123 10.42 15.47 -8.18
CA HIS A 123 11.49 16.46 -8.08
C HIS A 123 12.88 15.80 -7.97
N ARG A 124 12.98 14.76 -7.14
CA ARG A 124 14.24 14.04 -6.94
C ARG A 124 14.53 13.01 -8.03
N LEU A 125 13.49 12.47 -8.66
CA LEU A 125 13.58 11.46 -9.73
C LEU A 125 13.68 12.09 -11.14
N SER A 126 14.10 13.35 -11.24
CA SER A 126 14.33 14.03 -12.51
C SER A 126 15.69 13.67 -13.09
N GLY A 127 15.82 13.64 -14.43
CA GLY A 127 17.06 13.27 -15.12
C GLY A 127 18.28 14.11 -14.73
N ASP A 128 18.05 15.34 -14.26
CA ASP A 128 19.09 16.28 -13.84
C ASP A 128 19.74 15.89 -12.49
N ASN A 129 19.05 15.08 -11.68
CA ASN A 129 19.47 14.67 -10.33
C ASN A 129 20.12 13.27 -10.29
N ARG A 130 20.52 12.70 -11.45
CA ARG A 130 21.12 11.36 -11.56
C ARG A 130 22.34 11.13 -10.67
N HIS A 131 23.09 12.18 -10.34
CA HIS A 131 24.26 12.12 -9.49
C HIS A 131 23.93 11.87 -7.99
N GLN A 132 22.66 12.04 -7.58
CA GLN A 132 22.15 11.81 -6.22
C GLN A 132 20.90 10.91 -6.26
N TRP A 133 20.96 9.86 -7.07
CA TRP A 133 19.81 8.98 -7.23
C TRP A 133 19.46 8.27 -5.91
N PRO A 134 18.17 8.16 -5.55
CA PRO A 134 17.80 7.60 -4.26
C PRO A 134 18.26 6.16 -4.07
N ARG A 135 18.63 5.82 -2.84
CA ARG A 135 18.93 4.45 -2.43
C ARG A 135 17.97 3.97 -1.35
N VAL A 136 17.37 2.82 -1.59
CA VAL A 136 16.46 2.14 -0.68
C VAL A 136 17.05 0.80 -0.28
N VAL A 137 17.13 0.55 1.02
CA VAL A 137 17.53 -0.78 1.56
C VAL A 137 16.27 -1.56 1.90
N ILE A 138 16.23 -2.82 1.49
CA ILE A 138 15.08 -3.70 1.64
C ILE A 138 15.49 -4.86 2.53
N LEU A 139 14.81 -5.01 3.66
CA LEU A 139 15.08 -6.07 4.63
C LEU A 139 13.95 -7.09 4.55
N ALA A 140 14.25 -8.33 4.12
CA ALA A 140 13.23 -9.34 3.86
C ALA A 140 13.44 -10.60 4.71
N GLY A 141 12.40 -10.97 5.47
CA GLY A 141 12.30 -12.24 6.17
C GLY A 141 11.70 -13.36 5.31
N PRO A 142 11.76 -14.62 5.76
CA PRO A 142 11.31 -15.80 4.98
C PRO A 142 9.78 -16.01 5.03
N HIS A 143 9.00 -14.95 4.83
CA HIS A 143 7.54 -14.96 4.96
C HIS A 143 6.87 -13.97 3.99
N ARG A 144 5.53 -13.89 4.04
CA ARG A 144 4.71 -13.03 3.15
C ARG A 144 5.22 -11.60 3.07
N SER A 145 5.44 -10.93 4.20
CA SER A 145 5.96 -9.56 4.22
C SER A 145 7.34 -9.39 3.58
N GLY A 146 8.21 -10.41 3.66
CA GLY A 146 9.48 -10.39 2.96
C GLY A 146 9.30 -10.48 1.44
N ALA A 147 8.39 -11.32 0.96
CA ALA A 147 8.04 -11.37 -0.46
C ALA A 147 7.44 -10.03 -0.95
N ILE A 148 6.60 -9.38 -0.14
CA ILE A 148 6.06 -8.04 -0.45
C ILE A 148 7.20 -7.03 -0.54
N ALA A 149 8.15 -7.06 0.39
CA ALA A 149 9.30 -6.16 0.40
C ALA A 149 10.18 -6.34 -0.84
N VAL A 150 10.43 -7.58 -1.28
CA VAL A 150 11.19 -7.85 -2.52
C VAL A 150 10.39 -7.45 -3.76
N GLY A 151 9.07 -7.66 -3.78
CA GLY A 151 8.20 -7.16 -4.85
C GLY A 151 8.26 -5.63 -4.97
N ALA A 152 8.25 -4.93 -3.83
CA ALA A 152 8.43 -3.48 -3.80
C ALA A 152 9.83 -3.09 -4.29
N ALA A 153 10.88 -3.84 -3.94
CA ALA A 153 12.23 -3.63 -4.47
C ALA A 153 12.27 -3.74 -5.99
N ARG A 154 11.64 -4.77 -6.57
CA ARG A 154 11.51 -4.93 -8.03
C ARG A 154 10.76 -3.76 -8.67
N ALA A 155 9.63 -3.35 -8.10
CA ALA A 155 8.85 -2.23 -8.62
C ALA A 155 9.63 -0.90 -8.53
N LEU A 156 10.33 -0.64 -7.43
CA LEU A 156 11.22 0.52 -7.28
C LEU A 156 12.38 0.49 -8.27
N ALA A 157 12.99 -0.68 -8.50
CA ALA A 157 14.05 -0.83 -9.49
C ALA A 157 13.57 -0.49 -10.92
N SER A 158 12.30 -0.74 -11.26
CA SER A 158 11.72 -0.31 -12.53
C SER A 158 11.58 1.22 -12.68
N HIS A 159 11.70 1.96 -11.58
CA HIS A 159 11.83 3.43 -11.54
C HIS A 159 13.31 3.88 -11.46
N ASP A 160 14.25 3.01 -11.83
CA ASP A 160 15.69 3.19 -11.72
C ASP A 160 16.23 3.39 -10.28
N ILE A 161 15.40 3.20 -9.24
CA ILE A 161 15.83 3.43 -7.84
C ILE A 161 16.83 2.35 -7.43
N ASN A 162 17.93 2.76 -6.81
CA ASN A 162 18.95 1.83 -6.35
C ASN A 162 18.43 1.06 -5.14
N THR A 163 18.18 -0.22 -5.34
CA THR A 163 17.62 -1.12 -4.33
C THR A 163 18.65 -2.16 -3.92
N LEU A 164 18.86 -2.33 -2.62
CA LEU A 164 19.68 -3.41 -2.09
C LEU A 164 18.83 -4.27 -1.15
N VAL A 165 18.65 -5.53 -1.52
CA VAL A 165 17.86 -6.51 -0.76
C VAL A 165 18.78 -7.29 0.17
N PHE A 166 18.43 -7.34 1.44
CA PHE A 166 19.03 -8.16 2.46
C PHE A 166 18.06 -9.26 2.91
N LEU A 167 18.54 -10.50 2.91
CA LEU A 167 17.81 -11.68 3.35
C LEU A 167 18.28 -12.11 4.75
N THR A 168 17.36 -12.20 5.71
CA THR A 168 17.70 -12.63 7.07
C THR A 168 18.08 -14.10 7.15
N GLU A 169 17.36 -14.93 6.41
CA GLU A 169 17.43 -16.39 6.44
C GLU A 169 17.53 -16.90 5.00
N PRO A 170 18.70 -16.79 4.36
CA PRO A 170 18.88 -17.18 2.96
C PRO A 170 18.75 -18.69 2.72
N ASP A 171 18.61 -19.51 3.77
CA ASP A 171 18.38 -20.96 3.64
C ASP A 171 16.90 -21.33 3.80
N VAL A 172 16.05 -20.37 4.20
CA VAL A 172 14.61 -20.57 4.40
C VAL A 172 13.87 -19.77 3.34
N PHE A 173 13.35 -20.47 2.31
CA PHE A 173 12.59 -19.82 1.24
C PHE A 173 11.17 -20.34 1.14
N THR A 174 10.23 -19.40 1.06
CA THR A 174 8.88 -19.68 0.56
C THR A 174 8.88 -19.50 -0.95
N ALA A 175 8.03 -20.25 -1.66
CA ALA A 175 7.90 -20.12 -3.12
C ALA A 175 7.63 -18.67 -3.57
N PRO A 176 6.75 -17.88 -2.92
CA PRO A 176 6.54 -16.48 -3.28
C PRO A 176 7.80 -15.60 -3.15
N LEU A 177 8.58 -15.77 -2.07
CA LEU A 177 9.83 -15.03 -1.90
C LEU A 177 10.85 -15.39 -2.99
N ALA A 178 10.94 -16.68 -3.36
CA ALA A 178 11.82 -17.14 -4.42
C ALA A 178 11.43 -16.55 -5.79
N HIS A 179 10.13 -16.50 -6.11
CA HIS A 179 9.63 -15.88 -7.35
C HIS A 179 9.96 -14.39 -7.43
N GLU A 180 9.78 -13.65 -6.33
CA GLU A 180 10.10 -12.22 -6.29
C GLU A 180 11.61 -11.98 -6.36
N LEU A 181 12.44 -12.80 -5.72
CA LEU A 181 13.90 -12.70 -5.83
C LEU A 181 14.40 -13.01 -7.25
N ALA A 182 13.85 -14.03 -7.90
CA ALA A 182 14.17 -14.35 -9.27
C ALA A 182 13.84 -13.17 -10.20
N SER A 183 12.67 -12.58 -10.02
CA SER A 183 12.22 -11.42 -10.80
C SER A 183 13.05 -10.16 -10.50
N HIS A 184 13.38 -9.91 -9.23
CA HIS A 184 14.19 -8.77 -8.82
C HIS A 184 15.60 -8.80 -9.42
N ARG A 185 16.22 -9.99 -9.50
CA ARG A 185 17.55 -10.18 -10.10
C ARG A 185 17.61 -9.82 -11.59
N LEU A 186 16.46 -9.73 -12.27
CA LEU A 186 16.39 -9.29 -13.67
C LEU A 186 16.44 -7.76 -13.81
N SER A 187 16.42 -6.99 -12.72
CA SER A 187 16.43 -5.52 -12.75
C SER A 187 17.75 -4.92 -13.24
N GLY A 188 18.79 -5.75 -13.42
CA GLY A 188 20.06 -5.33 -14.02
C GLY A 188 21.14 -4.95 -13.00
N PRO A 189 22.29 -4.42 -13.48
CA PRO A 189 23.43 -4.13 -12.63
C PRO A 189 23.13 -2.99 -11.65
N GLY A 190 23.44 -3.20 -10.36
CA GLY A 190 23.22 -2.23 -9.28
C GLY A 190 22.19 -2.66 -8.25
N HIS A 191 21.28 -3.57 -8.60
CA HIS A 191 20.26 -4.12 -7.71
C HIS A 191 20.78 -5.41 -7.06
N LYS A 192 21.40 -5.27 -5.88
CA LYS A 192 22.10 -6.38 -5.22
C LYS A 192 21.19 -7.12 -4.25
N VAL A 193 21.42 -8.42 -4.13
CA VAL A 193 20.85 -9.27 -3.07
C VAL A 193 22.02 -9.80 -2.24
N THR A 194 21.95 -9.63 -0.91
CA THR A 194 22.93 -10.18 0.03
C THR A 194 22.23 -10.76 1.26
N SER A 195 22.93 -11.57 2.03
CA SER A 195 22.54 -12.04 3.37
C SER A 195 23.57 -11.66 4.45
N ASN A 196 24.60 -10.92 4.04
CA ASN A 196 25.65 -10.42 4.93
C ASN A 196 25.40 -8.94 5.25
N VAL A 197 25.27 -8.63 6.55
CA VAL A 197 25.03 -7.25 7.02
C VAL A 197 26.20 -6.33 6.67
N GLN A 198 27.41 -6.86 6.53
CA GLN A 198 28.59 -6.07 6.15
C GLN A 198 28.54 -5.58 4.70
N ASP A 199 27.71 -6.18 3.85
CA ASP A 199 27.53 -5.74 2.47
C ASP A 199 26.47 -4.62 2.35
N LEU A 200 25.77 -4.31 3.44
CA LEU A 200 24.79 -3.24 3.47
C LEU A 200 25.49 -1.87 3.42
N PRO A 201 24.92 -0.89 2.71
CA PRO A 201 25.48 0.45 2.63
C PRO A 201 25.33 1.16 3.98
N THR A 202 26.29 2.02 4.33
CA THR A 202 26.26 2.82 5.57
C THR A 202 26.06 4.31 5.30
N ASP A 203 26.02 4.70 4.03
CA ASP A 203 25.92 6.06 3.55
C ASP A 203 24.90 6.18 2.40
N ASN A 204 24.37 7.40 2.22
CA ASN A 204 23.46 7.75 1.13
C ASN A 204 22.21 6.87 1.04
N ILE A 205 21.65 6.46 2.19
CA ILE A 205 20.38 5.74 2.27
C ILE A 205 19.27 6.74 2.55
N ASP A 206 18.15 6.61 1.84
CA ASP A 206 17.01 7.51 2.01
C ASP A 206 15.86 6.90 2.79
N LEU A 207 15.70 5.58 2.68
CA LEU A 207 14.62 4.83 3.29
C LEU A 207 15.02 3.37 3.48
N ILE A 208 14.57 2.77 4.57
CA ILE A 208 14.55 1.31 4.76
C ILE A 208 13.12 0.81 4.59
N ILE A 209 12.91 -0.19 3.74
CA ILE A 209 11.67 -0.96 3.67
C ILE A 209 11.89 -2.28 4.43
N SER A 210 11.04 -2.55 5.41
CA SER A 210 11.17 -3.72 6.27
C SER A 210 9.98 -4.68 6.10
N GLY A 211 10.29 -5.86 5.58
CA GLY A 211 9.48 -7.07 5.65
C GLY A 211 10.13 -8.10 6.58
N LEU A 212 10.74 -7.66 7.68
CA LEU A 212 11.41 -8.52 8.68
C LEU A 212 10.45 -9.23 9.63
N SER A 213 9.24 -8.69 9.81
CA SER A 213 8.15 -9.33 10.56
C SER A 213 6.90 -9.43 9.69
N SER A 214 6.03 -10.37 10.02
CA SER A 214 4.74 -10.59 9.37
C SER A 214 3.64 -10.52 10.42
N TYR A 215 2.44 -10.10 10.04
CA TYR A 215 1.28 -10.08 10.93
C TYR A 215 1.03 -11.42 11.67
N GLU A 216 1.49 -12.54 11.11
CA GLU A 216 1.33 -13.89 11.65
C GLU A 216 2.45 -14.37 12.57
N CYS A 217 3.64 -13.75 12.51
CA CYS A 217 4.85 -14.31 13.09
C CYS A 217 5.67 -13.26 13.85
N ASP A 218 6.09 -13.64 15.04
CA ASP A 218 7.20 -12.97 15.73
C ASP A 218 8.51 -13.49 15.12
N SER A 219 9.03 -12.79 14.13
CA SER A 219 10.34 -13.11 13.57
C SER A 219 11.43 -12.67 14.55
N TYR A 220 12.30 -13.60 14.96
CA TYR A 220 13.53 -13.24 15.66
C TYR A 220 14.45 -12.50 14.68
N VAL A 221 14.56 -11.19 14.85
CA VAL A 221 15.52 -10.39 14.07
C VAL A 221 16.88 -10.43 14.77
N ARG A 222 17.91 -10.82 14.01
CA ARG A 222 19.28 -10.87 14.51
C ARG A 222 19.74 -9.50 15.01
N ARG A 223 20.54 -9.48 16.08
CA ARG A 223 20.99 -8.22 16.72
C ARG A 223 21.85 -7.35 15.80
N ASP A 224 22.67 -7.95 14.94
CA ASP A 224 23.49 -7.23 13.96
C ASP A 224 22.62 -6.42 12.98
N VAL A 225 21.50 -6.99 12.52
CA VAL A 225 20.52 -6.32 11.67
C VAL A 225 19.82 -5.18 12.43
N ILE A 226 19.42 -5.41 13.69
CA ILE A 226 18.81 -4.35 14.53
C ILE A 226 19.78 -3.18 14.73
N ASN A 227 21.05 -3.47 15.03
CA ASN A 227 22.08 -2.45 15.20
C ASN A 227 22.26 -1.65 13.90
N TYR A 228 22.38 -2.35 12.78
CA TYR A 228 22.49 -1.71 11.47
C TYR A 228 21.32 -0.73 11.21
N ILE A 229 20.08 -1.18 11.43
CA ILE A 229 18.87 -0.36 11.24
C ILE A 229 18.93 0.91 12.10
N ASN A 230 19.26 0.76 13.39
CA ASN A 230 19.30 1.87 14.33
C ASN A 230 20.42 2.87 14.02
N ASP A 231 21.54 2.40 13.46
CA ASP A 231 22.67 3.25 13.09
C ASP A 231 22.36 4.14 11.86
N GLN A 232 21.50 3.70 10.94
CA GLN A 232 21.23 4.44 9.70
C GLN A 232 20.50 5.77 9.92
N LYS A 233 19.67 5.88 10.97
CA LYS A 233 18.87 7.09 11.28
C LYS A 233 17.97 7.58 10.12
N VAL A 234 17.55 6.67 9.25
CA VAL A 234 16.65 6.94 8.12
C VAL A 234 15.21 6.51 8.47
N PRO A 235 14.18 7.06 7.80
CA PRO A 235 12.82 6.55 7.96
C PRO A 235 12.73 5.06 7.61
N ILE A 236 11.88 4.34 8.35
CA ILE A 236 11.58 2.93 8.11
C ILE A 236 10.10 2.81 7.72
N LEU A 237 9.85 2.09 6.62
CA LEU A 237 8.53 1.68 6.16
C LEU A 237 8.35 0.17 6.43
N GLY A 238 7.51 -0.18 7.39
CA GLY A 238 7.14 -1.57 7.69
C GLY A 238 6.05 -2.09 6.75
N LEU A 239 6.18 -3.32 6.27
CA LEU A 239 5.20 -3.96 5.39
C LEU A 239 4.49 -5.12 6.08
N ASP A 240 3.20 -4.94 6.29
CA ASP A 240 2.29 -5.82 7.03
C ASP A 240 2.94 -6.46 8.28
N PRO A 241 3.53 -5.64 9.18
CA PRO A 241 4.29 -6.12 10.32
C PRO A 241 3.40 -6.81 11.36
N ASN A 242 4.02 -7.44 12.35
CA ASN A 242 3.31 -7.95 13.52
C ASN A 242 2.78 -6.80 14.43
N LYS A 243 1.96 -7.16 15.43
CA LYS A 243 1.39 -6.20 16.38
C LYS A 243 2.44 -5.42 17.18
N GLN A 244 3.64 -5.97 17.36
CA GLN A 244 4.72 -5.37 18.16
C GLN A 244 5.73 -4.55 17.33
N GLY A 245 5.73 -4.64 16.00
CA GLY A 245 6.67 -3.97 15.11
C GLY A 245 7.56 -4.93 14.33
N ILE A 246 8.75 -4.47 13.95
CA ILE A 246 9.73 -5.27 13.18
C ILE A 246 10.87 -5.82 14.03
N GLY A 247 10.87 -5.56 15.34
CA GLY A 247 11.92 -6.01 16.26
C GLY A 247 11.94 -5.16 17.53
N HIS A 248 12.60 -5.67 18.57
CA HIS A 248 12.76 -4.94 19.83
C HIS A 248 13.63 -3.69 19.63
N ASN A 249 13.22 -2.55 20.21
CA ASN A 249 13.91 -1.26 20.12
C ASN A 249 14.09 -0.70 18.69
N VAL A 250 13.26 -1.10 17.73
CA VAL A 250 13.25 -0.49 16.39
C VAL A 250 12.01 0.38 16.27
N SER A 251 12.20 1.67 15.99
CA SER A 251 11.10 2.61 15.77
C SER A 251 10.77 2.70 14.28
N VAL A 252 9.61 2.19 13.89
CA VAL A 252 9.11 2.31 12.52
C VAL A 252 8.40 3.66 12.37
N LYS A 253 8.66 4.37 11.26
CA LYS A 253 8.01 5.66 11.01
C LYS A 253 6.61 5.49 10.42
N TYR A 254 6.50 4.56 9.47
CA TYR A 254 5.26 4.27 8.75
C TYR A 254 5.09 2.75 8.60
N SER A 255 3.86 2.25 8.68
CA SER A 255 3.57 0.86 8.31
C SER A 255 2.40 0.79 7.35
N ILE A 256 2.54 0.00 6.28
CA ILE A 256 1.42 -0.36 5.40
C ILE A 256 0.89 -1.71 5.85
N ILE A 257 -0.40 -1.78 6.14
CA ILE A 257 -1.07 -2.99 6.62
C ILE A 257 -2.15 -3.44 5.62
N SER A 258 -2.42 -4.74 5.61
CA SER A 258 -3.47 -5.33 4.78
C SER A 258 -4.83 -5.43 5.51
N VAL A 259 -5.90 -5.49 4.71
CA VAL A 259 -7.29 -5.82 5.09
C VAL A 259 -7.95 -4.93 6.16
N LEU A 260 -7.94 -5.36 7.42
CA LEU A 260 -8.44 -4.63 8.58
C LEU A 260 -7.34 -4.66 9.65
N PRO A 261 -7.24 -3.61 10.48
CA PRO A 261 -6.17 -3.51 11.46
C PRO A 261 -6.30 -4.58 12.55
N ILE A 262 -5.16 -4.99 13.09
CA ILE A 262 -5.08 -5.64 14.41
C ILE A 262 -4.69 -4.59 15.46
N SER A 263 -4.66 -4.93 16.75
CA SER A 263 -4.24 -4.02 17.82
C SER A 263 -2.72 -3.74 17.77
N TYR A 264 -2.29 -2.84 16.89
CA TYR A 264 -0.88 -2.51 16.71
C TYR A 264 -0.35 -1.63 17.86
N SER A 265 0.87 -1.95 18.30
CA SER A 265 1.63 -1.12 19.23
C SER A 265 2.11 0.18 18.56
N LYS A 266 2.50 1.15 19.38
CA LYS A 266 3.08 2.42 18.91
C LYS A 266 4.39 2.24 18.13
N CYS A 267 5.05 1.09 18.25
CA CYS A 267 6.30 0.82 17.54
C CYS A 267 6.12 0.72 16.01
N ASN A 268 4.88 0.52 15.53
CA ASN A 268 4.54 0.47 14.10
C ASN A 268 4.41 1.85 13.45
N GLY A 269 4.56 2.93 14.21
CA GLY A 269 4.47 4.30 13.71
C GLY A 269 3.08 4.64 13.18
N GLN A 270 3.04 5.50 12.15
CA GLN A 270 1.80 5.88 11.51
C GLN A 270 1.34 4.77 10.56
N LEU A 271 0.12 4.26 10.77
CA LEU A 271 -0.44 3.18 9.99
C LEU A 271 -1.11 3.71 8.72
N TYR A 272 -0.98 2.93 7.65
CA TYR A 272 -1.65 3.11 6.38
C TYR A 272 -2.31 1.79 5.98
N LEU A 273 -3.60 1.82 5.68
CA LEU A 273 -4.33 0.66 5.20
C LEU A 273 -4.21 0.58 3.68
N CYS A 274 -3.85 -0.59 3.15
CA CYS A 274 -3.83 -0.87 1.72
C CYS A 274 -5.09 -1.62 1.28
N ASN A 275 -5.69 -1.15 0.18
CA ASN A 275 -6.80 -1.82 -0.47
C ASN A 275 -6.29 -2.97 -1.36
N LEU A 276 -6.42 -4.21 -0.89
CA LEU A 276 -6.09 -5.41 -1.68
C LEU A 276 -7.13 -5.73 -2.77
N ALA A 277 -8.14 -4.88 -2.96
CA ALA A 277 -9.26 -5.11 -3.85
C ALA A 277 -10.02 -6.41 -3.57
N LEU A 278 -10.13 -6.79 -2.29
CA LEU A 278 -10.95 -7.94 -1.89
C LEU A 278 -12.44 -7.65 -2.16
N PRO A 279 -13.17 -8.53 -2.87
CA PRO A 279 -14.60 -8.39 -3.08
C PRO A 279 -15.37 -8.39 -1.78
N ASN A 280 -16.46 -7.63 -1.71
CA ASN A 280 -17.33 -7.60 -0.53
C ASN A 280 -17.87 -9.00 -0.15
N GLY A 281 -17.96 -9.93 -1.12
CA GLY A 281 -18.34 -11.33 -0.86
C GLY A 281 -17.41 -12.03 0.14
N VAL A 282 -16.09 -11.79 0.05
CA VAL A 282 -15.08 -12.37 0.97
C VAL A 282 -15.41 -12.01 2.42
N TYR A 283 -15.74 -10.74 2.66
CA TYR A 283 -16.10 -10.26 4.00
C TYR A 283 -17.48 -10.77 4.43
N LYS A 284 -18.45 -10.74 3.53
CA LYS A 284 -19.83 -11.18 3.81
C LYS A 284 -19.88 -12.65 4.24
N ASP A 285 -19.13 -13.52 3.57
CA ASP A 285 -19.10 -14.96 3.84
C ASP A 285 -18.38 -15.28 5.16
N LEU A 286 -17.58 -14.34 5.67
CA LEU A 286 -16.96 -14.37 7.00
C LEU A 286 -17.76 -13.55 8.04
N HIS A 287 -19.02 -13.23 7.74
CA HIS A 287 -19.93 -12.47 8.62
C HIS A 287 -19.44 -11.07 9.03
N ILE A 288 -18.63 -10.44 8.17
CA ILE A 288 -18.17 -9.06 8.34
C ILE A 288 -19.06 -8.15 7.49
N GLN A 289 -19.76 -7.20 8.11
CA GLN A 289 -20.46 -6.15 7.38
C GLN A 289 -19.46 -5.10 6.94
N TYR A 290 -18.85 -5.36 5.78
CA TYR A 290 -17.81 -4.53 5.23
C TYR A 290 -18.36 -3.42 4.34
N ARG A 291 -17.83 -2.22 4.54
CA ARG A 291 -17.94 -1.11 3.62
C ARG A 291 -16.55 -0.56 3.37
N SER A 292 -16.22 -0.32 2.10
CA SER A 292 -14.90 0.17 1.71
C SER A 292 -14.58 1.51 2.40
N PRO A 293 -13.48 1.59 3.17
CA PRO A 293 -13.02 2.82 3.82
C PRO A 293 -12.21 3.73 2.88
N PHE A 294 -11.97 3.29 1.65
CA PHE A 294 -10.90 3.81 0.80
C PHE A 294 -11.29 5.03 -0.06
N GLY A 295 -12.59 5.22 -0.32
CA GLY A 295 -13.05 6.24 -1.27
C GLY A 295 -12.36 6.09 -2.62
N ALA A 296 -11.68 7.15 -3.08
CA ALA A 296 -10.94 7.16 -4.35
C ALA A 296 -9.46 6.75 -4.22
N LYS A 297 -8.98 6.40 -3.03
CA LYS A 297 -7.57 6.08 -2.76
C LYS A 297 -7.36 4.55 -2.70
N PHE A 298 -6.15 4.07 -2.95
CA PHE A 298 -5.76 2.67 -2.67
C PHE A 298 -5.05 2.50 -1.34
N ILE A 299 -4.59 3.61 -0.76
CA ILE A 299 -3.94 3.65 0.55
C ILE A 299 -4.54 4.81 1.34
N ILE A 300 -4.90 4.58 2.59
CA ILE A 300 -5.44 5.60 3.49
C ILE A 300 -4.71 5.57 4.84
N PRO A 301 -4.44 6.71 5.48
CA PRO A 301 -3.91 6.71 6.84
C PRO A 301 -4.99 6.25 7.84
N LEU A 302 -4.54 5.60 8.91
CA LEU A 302 -5.37 5.26 10.05
C LEU A 302 -4.90 6.01 11.30
N HIS A 303 -5.85 6.59 12.02
CA HIS A 303 -5.60 7.31 13.27
C HIS A 303 -6.13 6.50 14.43
N ARG A 304 -5.35 6.39 15.50
CA ARG A 304 -5.79 5.72 16.73
C ARG A 304 -6.64 6.69 17.54
N LYS A 305 -7.79 6.22 18.01
CA LYS A 305 -8.66 6.95 18.94
C LYS A 305 -8.34 6.64 20.40
#